data_AF-A0A9E3X3N2-F1
#
_entry.id   AF-A0A9E3X3N2-F1
#
_cell.length_a   1.000
_cell.length_b   1.000
_cell.length_c   1.000
_cell.angle_alpha   90.00
_cell.angle_beta   90.00
_cell.angle_gamma   90.00
#
_symmetry.space_group_name_H-M   'P 1'
#
loop_
_entity.id
_entity.type
_entity.pdbx_description
1 polymer ?
#
loop_
_entity_poly.entity_id
_entity_poly.type
_entity_poly.pdbx_seq_one_letter_code
_entity_poly.pdbx_strand_id
1 'polypeptide(L)'
;IVREVAGENISERVTFYNQSYLNTYHSFMKIFQDQYPLMGNAPVMAAKIVWDWTIYWAITALLFFHDNKRFDPAWAATVQDELRQFDQLNRDMQFFFQQLRYKKMDLGTQCYFDFFSFSFLEVLYFGLEAKWDGEGLRRQLKDNLALLTSLVTSCKTKGTLPNRDGAFVFTA
;
A
#
# COMPACT_ATOMS: atom_id res chain seq x y z
N ILE A 1 15.68 -20.80 -16.52
CA ILE A 1 15.47 -22.14 -17.13
C ILE A 1 15.57 -22.08 -18.66
N VAL A 2 14.53 -21.78 -19.45
CA VAL A 2 14.64 -21.87 -20.94
C VAL A 2 15.77 -21.00 -21.52
N ARG A 3 15.90 -19.74 -21.10
CA ARG A 3 16.96 -18.82 -21.56
C ARG A 3 18.37 -19.26 -21.16
N GLU A 4 18.51 -19.74 -19.94
CA GLU A 4 19.78 -20.27 -19.41
C GLU A 4 20.21 -21.54 -20.15
N VAL A 5 19.24 -22.44 -20.42
CA VAL A 5 19.45 -23.63 -21.25
C VAL A 5 19.84 -23.24 -22.69
N ALA A 6 19.33 -22.12 -23.20
CA ALA A 6 19.73 -21.56 -24.49
C ALA A 6 21.10 -20.85 -24.47
N GLY A 7 21.80 -20.81 -23.33
CA GLY A 7 23.13 -20.21 -23.19
C GLY A 7 23.13 -18.69 -22.96
N GLU A 8 21.98 -18.06 -22.73
CA GLU A 8 21.92 -16.64 -22.36
C GLU A 8 22.52 -16.42 -20.96
N ASN A 9 23.33 -15.37 -20.79
CA ASN A 9 23.73 -14.90 -19.47
C ASN A 9 22.53 -14.25 -18.77
N ILE A 10 22.09 -14.84 -17.66
CA ILE A 10 20.92 -14.38 -16.90
C ILE A 10 21.27 -13.79 -15.52
N SER A 11 22.55 -13.62 -15.18
CA SER A 11 22.98 -13.28 -13.82
C SER A 11 22.36 -11.97 -13.30
N GLU A 12 22.33 -10.92 -14.13
CA GLU A 12 21.72 -9.64 -13.77
C GLU A 12 20.21 -9.76 -13.57
N ARG A 13 19.55 -10.52 -14.45
CA ARG A 13 18.10 -10.76 -14.40
C ARG A 13 17.71 -11.54 -13.15
N VAL A 14 18.48 -12.58 -12.80
CA VAL A 14 18.30 -13.36 -11.58
C VAL A 14 18.45 -12.46 -10.35
N THR A 15 19.50 -11.65 -10.32
CA THR A 15 19.75 -10.70 -9.22
C THR A 15 18.58 -9.73 -9.05
N PHE A 16 18.12 -9.12 -10.14
CA PHE A 16 16.99 -8.19 -10.13
C PHE A 16 15.71 -8.85 -9.63
N TYR A 17 15.34 -10.04 -10.14
CA TYR A 17 14.12 -10.71 -9.72
C TYR A 17 14.18 -11.16 -8.26
N ASN A 18 15.32 -11.68 -7.81
CA ASN A 18 15.51 -12.06 -6.42
C ASN A 18 15.33 -10.84 -5.48
N GLN A 19 15.98 -9.72 -5.79
CA GLN A 19 15.84 -8.48 -5.01
C GLN A 19 14.40 -7.95 -5.04
N SER A 20 13.77 -7.92 -6.22
CA SER A 20 12.38 -7.47 -6.37
C SER A 20 11.41 -8.33 -5.56
N TYR A 21 11.60 -9.65 -5.57
CA TYR A 21 10.82 -10.58 -4.75
C TYR A 21 11.04 -10.32 -3.25
N LEU A 22 12.29 -10.32 -2.78
CA LEU A 22 12.61 -10.14 -1.37
C LEU A 22 12.13 -8.79 -0.84
N ASN A 23 12.30 -7.71 -1.60
CA ASN A 23 11.80 -6.38 -1.22
C ASN A 23 10.28 -6.39 -1.08
N THR A 24 9.57 -7.02 -2.02
CA THR A 24 8.12 -7.17 -1.95
C THR A 24 7.70 -7.99 -0.73
N TYR A 25 8.35 -9.14 -0.50
CA TYR A 25 8.11 -9.98 0.66
C TYR A 25 8.28 -9.20 1.96
N HIS A 26 9.41 -8.50 2.14
CA HIS A 26 9.68 -7.74 3.36
C HIS A 26 8.69 -6.58 3.56
N SER A 27 8.24 -5.92 2.49
CA SER A 27 7.24 -4.86 2.56
C SER A 27 5.88 -5.39 3.04
N PHE A 28 5.42 -6.52 2.47
CA PHE A 28 4.13 -7.12 2.84
C PHE A 28 4.16 -7.89 4.17
N MET A 29 5.29 -8.46 4.58
CA MET A 29 5.40 -9.11 5.88
C MET A 29 5.07 -8.18 7.06
N LYS A 30 5.30 -6.88 6.92
CA LYS A 30 4.97 -5.89 7.96
C LYS A 30 3.47 -5.74 8.22
N ILE A 31 2.63 -6.15 7.27
CA ILE A 31 1.16 -6.18 7.41
C ILE A 31 0.72 -7.21 8.45
N PHE A 32 1.50 -8.27 8.65
CA PHE A 32 1.14 -9.41 9.50
C PHE A 32 2.04 -9.53 10.74
N GLN A 33 3.34 -9.29 10.59
CA GLN A 33 4.32 -9.49 11.65
C GLN A 33 4.08 -8.55 12.85
N ASP A 34 3.96 -9.13 14.05
CA ASP A 34 3.75 -8.42 15.32
C ASP A 34 2.48 -7.55 15.38
N GLN A 35 1.51 -7.80 14.49
CA GLN A 35 0.27 -7.04 14.41
C GLN A 35 -0.88 -7.68 15.21
N TYR A 36 -0.82 -8.97 15.56
CA TYR A 36 -1.93 -9.67 16.22
C TYR A 36 -2.52 -8.94 17.45
N PRO A 37 -1.71 -8.34 18.36
CA PRO A 37 -2.25 -7.60 19.49
C PRO A 37 -3.14 -6.40 19.13
N LEU A 38 -2.90 -5.72 18.00
CA LEU A 38 -3.76 -4.60 17.59
C LEU A 38 -5.07 -5.06 16.98
N MET A 39 -5.15 -6.29 16.45
CA MET A 39 -6.34 -6.78 15.76
C MET A 39 -7.57 -6.87 16.68
N GLY A 40 -7.35 -6.93 18.01
CA GLY A 40 -8.42 -6.84 19.01
C GLY A 40 -8.96 -5.41 19.24
N ASN A 41 -8.29 -4.39 18.71
CA ASN A 41 -8.73 -2.99 18.77
C ASN A 41 -9.52 -2.65 17.50
N ALA A 42 -10.84 -2.84 17.53
CA ALA A 42 -11.73 -2.73 16.37
C ALA A 42 -11.55 -1.46 15.51
N PRO A 43 -11.55 -0.22 16.05
CA PRO A 43 -11.42 0.98 15.22
C PRO A 43 -10.04 1.11 14.59
N VAL A 44 -8.97 0.74 15.32
CA VAL A 44 -7.60 0.73 14.78
C VAL A 44 -7.45 -0.33 13.69
N MET A 45 -8.03 -1.52 13.90
CA MET A 45 -8.03 -2.59 12.90
C MET A 45 -8.81 -2.19 11.65
N ALA A 46 -9.95 -1.51 11.80
CA ALA A 46 -10.73 -1.01 10.67
C ALA A 46 -9.95 0.03 9.84
N ALA A 47 -9.28 0.98 10.50
CA ALA A 47 -8.38 1.92 9.84
C ALA A 47 -7.21 1.21 9.15
N LYS A 48 -6.65 0.17 9.77
CA LYS A 48 -5.57 -0.63 9.20
C LYS A 48 -6.03 -1.37 7.94
N ILE A 49 -7.22 -1.98 7.93
CA ILE A 49 -7.75 -2.68 6.74
C ILE A 49 -7.89 -1.70 5.57
N VAL A 50 -8.45 -0.52 5.82
CA VAL A 50 -8.55 0.53 4.79
C VAL A 50 -7.19 0.91 4.26
N TRP A 51 -6.20 1.12 5.15
CA TRP A 51 -4.82 1.38 4.75
C TRP A 51 -4.24 0.25 3.90
N ASP A 52 -4.38 -1.01 4.32
CA ASP A 52 -3.83 -2.19 3.64
C ASP A 52 -4.42 -2.36 2.23
N TRP A 53 -5.72 -2.09 2.03
CA TRP A 53 -6.32 -2.05 0.69
C TRP A 53 -5.83 -0.89 -0.14
N THR A 54 -5.68 0.29 0.48
CA THR A 54 -5.19 1.49 -0.20
C THR A 54 -3.78 1.23 -0.76
N ILE A 55 -2.85 0.73 0.05
CA ILE A 55 -1.47 0.45 -0.41
C ILE A 55 -1.42 -0.64 -1.48
N TYR A 56 -2.30 -1.64 -1.37
CA TYR A 56 -2.36 -2.75 -2.32
C TYR A 56 -2.83 -2.24 -3.68
N TRP A 57 -3.95 -1.52 -3.76
CA TRP A 57 -4.47 -1.00 -5.01
C TRP A 57 -3.66 0.17 -5.57
N ALA A 58 -3.14 1.05 -4.71
CA ALA A 58 -2.35 2.20 -5.14
C ALA A 58 -1.09 1.81 -5.91
N ILE A 59 -0.38 0.76 -5.50
CA ILE A 59 0.94 0.45 -6.06
C ILE A 59 1.03 -0.99 -6.54
N THR A 60 0.75 -1.98 -5.68
CA THR A 60 1.09 -3.37 -6.01
C THR A 60 0.17 -3.94 -7.09
N ALA A 61 -1.15 -3.80 -6.93
CA ALA A 61 -2.11 -4.20 -7.93
C ALA A 61 -1.97 -3.33 -9.19
N LEU A 62 -1.79 -2.01 -9.04
CA LEU A 62 -1.59 -1.11 -10.19
C LEU A 62 -0.46 -1.62 -11.10
N LEU A 63 0.72 -1.94 -10.53
CA LEU A 63 1.86 -2.43 -11.32
C LEU A 63 1.64 -3.83 -11.88
N PHE A 64 0.83 -4.67 -11.23
CA PHE A 64 0.46 -5.99 -11.72
C PHE A 64 -0.43 -5.89 -12.97
N PHE A 65 -1.47 -5.05 -12.93
CA PHE A 65 -2.41 -4.84 -14.03
C PHE A 65 -1.76 -4.19 -15.27
N HIS A 66 -0.60 -3.54 -15.09
CA HIS A 66 0.16 -2.92 -16.16
C HIS A 66 1.38 -3.77 -16.54
N ASP A 67 1.13 -4.96 -17.11
CA ASP A 67 2.16 -5.89 -17.60
C ASP A 67 3.21 -6.29 -16.54
N ASN A 68 2.83 -6.39 -15.28
CA ASN A 68 3.77 -6.68 -14.19
C ASN A 68 4.97 -5.72 -14.16
N LYS A 69 4.76 -4.41 -14.40
CA LYS A 69 5.80 -3.36 -14.47
C LYS A 69 6.81 -3.39 -13.33
N ARG A 70 6.42 -3.84 -12.13
CA ARG A 70 7.34 -4.03 -10.99
C ARG A 70 8.54 -4.95 -11.32
N PHE A 71 8.33 -5.91 -12.21
CA PHE A 71 9.32 -6.90 -12.64
C PHE A 71 9.91 -6.60 -14.03
N ASP A 72 9.68 -5.40 -14.57
CA ASP A 72 10.40 -4.89 -15.73
C ASP A 72 11.62 -4.09 -15.23
N PRO A 73 12.87 -4.57 -15.42
CA PRO A 73 14.05 -3.88 -14.92
C PRO A 73 14.23 -2.47 -15.47
N ALA A 74 13.92 -2.26 -16.75
CA ALA A 74 14.13 -0.98 -17.40
C ALA A 74 13.13 0.04 -16.88
N TRP A 75 11.86 -0.35 -16.74
CA TRP A 75 10.84 0.55 -16.21
C TRP A 75 11.01 0.78 -14.70
N ALA A 76 11.25 -0.27 -13.91
CA ALA A 76 11.40 -0.17 -12.45
C ALA A 76 12.59 0.73 -12.06
N ALA A 77 13.66 0.74 -12.85
CA ALA A 77 14.78 1.66 -12.67
C ALA A 77 14.36 3.14 -12.75
N THR A 78 13.31 3.46 -13.50
CA THR A 78 12.82 4.85 -13.66
C THR A 78 11.92 5.34 -12.52
N VAL A 79 11.48 4.46 -11.63
CA VAL A 79 10.57 4.78 -10.51
C VAL A 79 11.07 4.30 -9.15
N GLN A 80 12.38 4.11 -9.02
CA GLN A 80 12.95 3.54 -7.80
C GLN A 80 12.69 4.40 -6.56
N ASP A 81 12.70 5.73 -6.70
CA ASP A 81 12.41 6.65 -5.61
C ASP A 81 10.95 6.51 -5.13
N GLU A 82 10.02 6.42 -6.07
CA GLU A 82 8.60 6.21 -5.81
C GLU A 82 8.36 4.88 -5.08
N LEU A 83 9.01 3.79 -5.51
CA LEU A 83 8.92 2.49 -4.85
C LEU A 83 9.53 2.51 -3.43
N ARG A 84 10.65 3.21 -3.23
CA ARG A 84 11.25 3.40 -1.90
C ARG A 84 10.33 4.20 -0.97
N GLN A 85 9.71 5.25 -1.49
CA GLN A 85 8.76 6.07 -0.74
C GLN A 85 7.53 5.25 -0.33
N PHE A 86 6.97 4.46 -1.26
CA PHE A 86 5.88 3.52 -0.95
C PHE A 86 6.24 2.59 0.21
N ASP A 87 7.40 1.93 0.13
CA ASP A 87 7.82 0.97 1.15
C ASP A 87 8.03 1.66 2.51
N GLN A 88 8.55 2.91 2.50
CA GLN A 88 8.71 3.71 3.71
C GLN A 88 7.35 4.08 4.34
N LEU A 89 6.41 4.58 3.54
CA LEU A 89 5.07 4.94 4.00
C LEU A 89 4.35 3.73 4.61
N ASN A 90 4.42 2.57 3.96
CA ASN A 90 3.82 1.35 4.50
C ASN A 90 4.45 0.96 5.84
N ARG A 91 5.79 0.86 5.92
CA ARG A 91 6.48 0.53 7.19
C ARG A 91 6.08 1.46 8.32
N ASP A 92 6.06 2.76 8.05
CA ASP A 92 5.75 3.79 9.05
C ASP A 92 4.32 3.69 9.55
N MET A 93 3.37 3.37 8.67
CA MET A 93 1.97 3.19 9.06
C MET A 93 1.73 1.88 9.81
N GLN A 94 2.34 0.78 9.38
CA GLN A 94 2.27 -0.49 10.12
C GLN A 94 2.83 -0.33 11.54
N PHE A 95 3.95 0.39 11.69
CA PHE A 95 4.51 0.71 13.00
C PHE A 95 3.58 1.63 13.80
N PHE A 96 3.02 2.67 13.19
CA PHE A 96 2.08 3.58 13.85
C PHE A 96 0.86 2.83 14.41
N PHE A 97 0.20 1.98 13.61
CA PHE A 97 -0.93 1.18 14.08
C PHE A 97 -0.54 0.24 15.23
N GLN A 98 0.65 -0.36 15.17
CA GLN A 98 1.15 -1.21 16.24
C GLN A 98 1.28 -0.46 17.58
N GLN A 99 1.68 0.82 17.57
CA GLN A 99 1.76 1.63 18.79
C GLN A 99 0.38 1.86 19.45
N LEU A 100 -0.70 1.75 18.69
CA LEU A 100 -2.07 1.94 19.18
C LEU A 100 -2.67 0.67 19.81
N ARG A 101 -1.96 -0.47 19.78
CA ARG A 101 -2.48 -1.79 20.19
C ARG A 101 -3.12 -1.85 21.58
N TYR A 102 -2.64 -1.07 22.55
CA TYR A 102 -3.16 -1.06 23.93
C TYR A 102 -3.98 0.18 24.28
N LYS A 103 -4.14 1.11 23.33
CA LYS A 103 -4.89 2.34 23.59
C LYS A 103 -6.38 1.98 23.58
N LYS A 104 -7.03 2.09 24.75
CA LYS A 104 -8.48 1.90 24.86
C LYS A 104 -9.18 2.93 23.99
N MET A 105 -10.05 2.45 23.11
CA MET A 105 -10.84 3.29 22.21
C MET A 105 -12.28 3.29 22.67
N ASP A 106 -12.87 4.47 22.76
CA ASP A 106 -14.30 4.62 22.89
C ASP A 106 -14.90 4.56 21.49
N LEU A 107 -15.69 3.51 21.22
CA LEU A 107 -16.40 3.33 19.96
C LEU A 107 -17.63 4.27 19.87
N GLY A 108 -18.03 4.91 20.97
CA GLY A 108 -19.29 5.65 21.06
C GLY A 108 -20.45 4.79 20.57
N THR A 109 -21.30 5.36 19.71
CA THR A 109 -22.39 4.66 19.01
C THR A 109 -22.00 4.07 17.65
N GLN A 110 -20.73 4.18 17.21
CA GLN A 110 -20.27 3.61 15.95
C GLN A 110 -20.07 2.10 16.08
N CYS A 111 -21.17 1.36 15.99
CA CYS A 111 -21.17 -0.11 15.96
C CYS A 111 -21.04 -0.69 14.53
N TYR A 112 -21.00 0.15 13.50
CA TYR A 112 -20.97 -0.26 12.10
C TYR A 112 -19.83 0.43 11.35
N PHE A 113 -19.11 -0.36 10.54
CA PHE A 113 -18.02 0.11 9.71
C PHE A 113 -18.39 -0.08 8.24
N ASP A 114 -18.63 1.03 7.52
CA ASP A 114 -18.90 1.01 6.09
C ASP A 114 -17.62 1.21 5.28
N PHE A 115 -17.14 0.14 4.66
CA PHE A 115 -16.00 0.17 3.76
C PHE A 115 -16.25 1.00 2.49
N PHE A 116 -17.49 1.10 2.02
CA PHE A 116 -17.84 1.86 0.81
C PHE A 116 -17.90 3.37 1.05
N SER A 117 -17.82 3.80 2.32
CA SER A 117 -17.74 5.22 2.68
C SER A 117 -16.40 5.86 2.29
N PHE A 118 -15.35 5.07 2.03
CA PHE A 118 -14.02 5.58 1.64
C PHE A 118 -13.92 5.75 0.12
N SER A 119 -14.37 6.90 -0.40
CA SER A 119 -14.45 7.17 -1.85
C SER A 119 -13.13 7.00 -2.60
N PHE A 120 -11.98 7.25 -1.97
CA PHE A 120 -10.68 7.05 -2.61
C PHE A 120 -10.38 5.57 -2.92
N LEU A 121 -10.94 4.62 -2.17
CA LEU A 121 -10.78 3.20 -2.44
C LEU A 121 -11.45 2.80 -3.76
N GLU A 122 -12.62 3.36 -4.03
CA GLU A 122 -13.36 3.16 -5.28
C GLU A 122 -12.55 3.67 -6.48
N VAL A 123 -12.00 4.88 -6.37
CA VAL A 123 -11.14 5.48 -7.40
C VAL A 123 -9.92 4.62 -7.68
N LEU A 124 -9.25 4.12 -6.62
CA LEU A 124 -8.08 3.26 -6.77
C LEU A 124 -8.45 1.93 -7.44
N TYR A 125 -9.53 1.28 -7.02
CA TYR A 125 -9.96 -0.01 -7.55
C TYR A 125 -10.32 0.09 -9.03
N PHE A 126 -11.21 1.02 -9.42
CA PHE A 126 -11.59 1.17 -10.82
C PHE A 126 -10.46 1.74 -11.68
N GLY A 127 -9.51 2.47 -11.09
CA GLY A 127 -8.32 2.95 -11.77
C GLY A 127 -7.35 1.85 -12.21
N LEU A 128 -7.47 0.62 -11.68
CA LEU A 128 -6.57 -0.50 -12.03
C LEU A 128 -6.69 -0.94 -13.49
N GLU A 129 -7.89 -0.83 -14.08
CA GLU A 129 -8.16 -1.27 -15.45
C GLU A 129 -7.84 -0.21 -16.52
N ALA A 130 -7.46 1.00 -16.09
CA ALA A 130 -7.07 2.06 -17.00
C ALA A 130 -5.88 1.63 -17.86
N LYS A 131 -5.87 2.01 -19.14
CA LYS A 131 -4.81 1.67 -20.09
C LYS A 131 -3.78 2.79 -20.15
N TRP A 132 -2.91 2.86 -19.15
CA TRP A 132 -1.85 3.85 -19.13
C TRP A 132 -0.65 3.42 -19.99
N ASP A 133 -0.02 4.38 -20.67
CA ASP A 133 1.32 4.19 -21.21
C ASP A 133 2.38 4.33 -20.10
N GLY A 134 3.66 4.18 -20.45
CA GLY A 134 4.74 4.21 -19.45
C GLY A 134 4.86 5.54 -18.68
N GLU A 135 4.52 6.67 -19.31
CA GLU A 135 4.56 7.99 -18.67
C GLU A 135 3.31 8.22 -17.82
N GLY A 136 2.13 7.89 -18.36
CA GLY A 136 0.85 7.95 -17.66
C GLY A 136 0.86 7.10 -16.39
N LEU A 137 1.41 5.88 -16.46
CA LEU A 137 1.55 5.02 -15.29
C LEU A 137 2.46 5.64 -14.23
N ARG A 138 3.56 6.29 -14.64
CA ARG A 138 4.45 7.00 -13.71
C ARG A 138 3.74 8.17 -13.04
N ARG A 139 2.91 8.91 -13.79
CA ARG A 139 2.10 10.00 -13.25
C ARG A 139 1.09 9.47 -12.23
N GLN A 140 0.35 8.41 -12.59
CA GLN A 140 -0.59 7.75 -11.69
C GLN A 140 0.08 7.24 -10.42
N LEU A 141 1.30 6.69 -10.52
CA LEU A 141 2.08 6.24 -9.37
C LEU A 141 2.37 7.40 -8.41
N LYS A 142 2.73 8.57 -8.93
CA LYS A 142 2.99 9.78 -8.14
C LYS A 142 1.72 10.32 -7.49
N ASP A 143 0.61 10.34 -8.21
CA ASP A 143 -0.69 10.77 -7.67
C ASP A 143 -1.14 9.84 -6.54
N ASN A 144 -0.96 8.53 -6.71
CA ASN A 144 -1.23 7.54 -5.67
C ASN A 144 -0.32 7.73 -4.44
N LEU A 145 0.96 8.07 -4.63
CA LEU A 145 1.87 8.38 -3.51
C LEU A 145 1.49 9.67 -2.78
N ALA A 146 1.00 10.68 -3.50
CA ALA A 146 0.49 11.91 -2.89
C ALA A 146 -0.75 11.62 -2.03
N LEU A 147 -1.66 10.78 -2.52
CA LEU A 147 -2.81 10.28 -1.73
C LEU A 147 -2.33 9.55 -0.47
N LEU A 148 -1.42 8.58 -0.61
CA LEU A 148 -0.89 7.83 0.54
C LEU A 148 -0.25 8.75 1.57
N THR A 149 0.54 9.73 1.12
CA THR A 149 1.17 10.72 2.00
C THR A 149 0.14 11.55 2.77
N SER A 150 -0.91 12.01 2.09
CA SER A 150 -2.03 12.74 2.72
C SER A 150 -2.74 11.90 3.78
N LEU A 151 -3.00 10.62 3.49
CA LEU A 151 -3.60 9.68 4.43
C LEU A 151 -2.69 9.44 5.64
N VAL A 152 -1.38 9.26 5.44
CA VAL A 152 -0.41 9.16 6.56
C VAL A 152 -0.47 10.39 7.44
N THR A 153 -0.49 11.60 6.87
CA THR A 153 -0.60 12.84 7.63
C THR A 153 -1.90 12.88 8.43
N SER A 154 -3.05 12.58 7.82
CA SER A 154 -4.35 12.54 8.49
C SER A 154 -4.36 11.54 9.66
N CYS A 155 -3.89 10.32 9.43
CA CYS A 155 -3.78 9.28 10.43
C CYS A 155 -2.90 9.69 11.62
N LYS A 156 -1.69 10.19 11.37
CA LYS A 156 -0.71 10.49 12.42
C LYS A 156 -1.02 11.76 13.20
N THR A 157 -1.65 12.76 12.57
CA THR A 157 -1.91 14.06 13.21
C THR A 157 -3.28 14.14 13.87
N LYS A 158 -4.30 13.54 13.25
CA LYS A 158 -5.70 13.63 13.70
C LYS A 158 -6.27 12.30 14.16
N GLY A 159 -5.63 11.18 13.82
CA GLY A 159 -6.22 9.87 14.08
C GLY A 159 -7.42 9.56 13.21
N THR A 160 -7.44 10.11 11.98
CA THR A 160 -8.61 10.03 11.12
C THR A 160 -8.29 9.58 9.70
N LEU A 161 -9.26 8.95 9.05
CA LEU A 161 -9.29 8.70 7.61
C LEU A 161 -10.47 9.45 6.98
N PRO A 162 -10.30 10.08 5.81
CA PRO A 162 -11.40 10.77 5.13
C PRO A 162 -12.44 9.76 4.63
N ASN A 163 -13.73 10.05 4.82
CA ASN A 163 -14.82 9.26 4.26
C ASN A 163 -15.95 10.19 3.78
N ARG A 164 -16.98 9.62 3.14
CA ARG A 164 -18.14 10.36 2.60
C ARG A 164 -18.90 11.15 3.67
N ASP A 165 -18.86 10.70 4.92
CA ASP A 165 -19.52 11.34 6.07
C ASP A 165 -18.63 12.39 6.79
N GLY A 166 -17.45 12.67 6.25
CA GLY A 166 -16.47 13.61 6.80
C GLY A 166 -15.15 12.94 7.14
N ALA A 167 -15.09 12.27 8.29
CA ALA A 167 -13.92 11.50 8.68
C ALA A 167 -14.24 10.34 9.62
N PHE A 168 -13.65 9.18 9.36
CA PHE A 168 -13.59 8.06 10.28
C PHE A 168 -12.50 8.32 11.32
N VAL A 169 -12.88 8.41 12.60
CA VAL A 169 -11.96 8.64 13.72
C VAL A 169 -11.61 7.30 14.35
N PHE A 170 -10.31 7.00 14.47
CA PHE A 170 -9.81 5.76 15.06
C PHE A 170 -8.79 5.99 16.18
N THR A 171 -8.42 7.25 16.47
CA THR A 171 -7.75 7.61 17.72
C THR A 171 -8.44 8.80 18.37
N ALA A 172 -8.81 8.67 19.64
CA ALA A 172 -9.21 9.78 20.52
C ALA A 172 -8.00 10.44 21.19
#